data_AF-A0A5N6Y582-F1
#
_entry.id   AF-A0A5N6Y582-F1
#
_cell.length_a   1.000
_cell.length_b   1.000
_cell.length_c   1.000
_cell.angle_alpha   90.00
_cell.angle_beta   90.00
_cell.angle_gamma   90.00
#
_symmetry.space_group_name_H-M   'P 1'
#
loop_
_entity.id
_entity.type
_entity.pdbx_description
1 polymer ?
#
loop_
_entity_poly.entity_id
_entity_poly.type
_entity_poly.pdbx_seq_one_letter_code
_entity_poly.pdbx_strand_id
1 'polypeptide(L)'
;MDFVEGDTLEDVWEKFHQGQKEVLAGDLKRYVSELRKLKGEKIAALNGGKVRVLSGSPDVQEGGPFESREKFNQFLELIGVDTMLHASQDDNSDTMPHASQDDNSSSSGYSSKDEDAPQGREEFVFSHGDILPRNILVDDQGKVTALVDWEFAGYFPIYWEYSRASRESKDWKDFLLLWVFPDKREWGYTETKSLNIRS
;
A
#
# COMPACT_ATOMS: atom_id res chain seq x y z
N MET A 1 -0.06 -22.09 -20.18
CA MET A 1 -1.07 -21.18 -19.61
C MET A 1 -2.40 -21.69 -20.10
N ASP A 2 -3.28 -22.04 -19.18
CA ASP A 2 -4.65 -22.44 -19.50
C ASP A 2 -5.52 -21.18 -19.56
N PHE A 3 -6.53 -21.18 -20.42
CA PHE A 3 -7.49 -20.10 -20.48
C PHE A 3 -8.33 -20.09 -19.20
N VAL A 4 -8.46 -18.92 -18.56
CA VAL A 4 -9.36 -18.72 -17.43
C VAL A 4 -10.56 -17.94 -17.92
N GLU A 5 -11.76 -18.47 -17.65
CA GLU A 5 -13.01 -17.82 -17.99
C GLU A 5 -13.26 -16.62 -17.06
N GLY A 6 -13.69 -15.50 -17.64
CA GLY A 6 -14.00 -14.26 -16.93
C GLY A 6 -13.76 -13.04 -17.80
N ASP A 7 -14.45 -11.94 -17.47
CA ASP A 7 -14.20 -10.63 -18.06
C ASP A 7 -13.13 -9.90 -17.23
N THR A 8 -12.33 -9.06 -17.87
CA THR A 8 -11.43 -8.15 -17.15
C THR A 8 -12.28 -7.19 -16.33
N LEU A 9 -11.92 -6.98 -15.07
CA LEU A 9 -12.68 -6.09 -14.18
C LEU A 9 -12.76 -4.68 -14.75
N GLU A 10 -11.71 -4.19 -15.42
CA GLU A 10 -11.71 -2.90 -16.12
C GLU A 10 -12.89 -2.73 -17.11
N ASP A 11 -13.25 -3.78 -17.85
CA ASP A 11 -14.30 -3.74 -18.89
C ASP A 11 -15.73 -3.72 -18.31
N VAL A 12 -15.88 -4.16 -17.06
CA VAL A 12 -17.17 -4.35 -16.38
C VAL A 12 -17.35 -3.47 -15.15
N TRP A 13 -16.30 -2.81 -14.67
CA TRP A 13 -16.27 -2.03 -13.42
C TRP A 13 -17.40 -1.01 -13.31
N GLU A 14 -17.63 -0.24 -14.37
CA GLU A 14 -18.67 0.80 -14.43
C GLU A 14 -20.11 0.21 -14.43
N LYS A 15 -20.25 -1.06 -14.80
CA LYS A 15 -21.54 -1.77 -14.85
C LYS A 15 -21.83 -2.52 -13.55
N PHE A 16 -20.83 -2.71 -12.69
CA PHE A 16 -20.98 -3.45 -11.44
C PHE A 16 -21.88 -2.68 -10.48
N HIS A 17 -22.93 -3.35 -10.01
CA HIS A 17 -23.74 -2.83 -8.92
C HIS A 17 -23.04 -3.07 -7.57
N GLN A 18 -23.52 -2.40 -6.53
CA GLN A 18 -22.94 -2.44 -5.19
C GLN A 18 -22.71 -3.87 -4.67
N GLY A 19 -23.70 -4.77 -4.83
CA GLY A 19 -23.56 -6.17 -4.41
C GLY A 19 -22.41 -6.93 -5.09
N GLN A 20 -22.14 -6.70 -6.38
CA GLN A 20 -20.99 -7.31 -7.07
C GLN A 20 -19.67 -6.73 -6.56
N LYS A 21 -19.61 -5.42 -6.31
CA LYS A 21 -18.43 -4.78 -5.71
C LYS A 21 -18.14 -5.32 -4.30
N GLU A 22 -19.17 -5.63 -3.52
CA GLU A 22 -19.01 -6.27 -2.20
C GLU A 22 -18.47 -7.70 -2.28
N VAL A 23 -18.95 -8.51 -3.24
CA VAL A 23 -18.42 -9.85 -3.51
C VAL A 23 -16.94 -9.78 -3.91
N LEU A 24 -16.62 -8.90 -4.86
CA LEU A 24 -15.26 -8.63 -5.31
C LEU A 24 -14.35 -8.23 -4.14
N ALA A 25 -14.80 -7.32 -3.28
CA ALA A 25 -14.02 -6.86 -2.13
C ALA A 25 -13.73 -8.00 -1.15
N GLY A 26 -14.73 -8.86 -0.88
CA GLY A 26 -14.56 -10.04 -0.03
C GLY A 26 -13.51 -11.00 -0.59
N ASP A 27 -13.53 -11.24 -1.89
CA ASP A 27 -12.54 -12.06 -2.56
C ASP A 27 -11.15 -11.44 -2.52
N LEU A 28 -10.99 -10.17 -2.90
CA LEU A 28 -9.70 -9.48 -2.87
C LEU A 28 -9.10 -9.45 -1.46
N LYS A 29 -9.90 -9.19 -0.43
CA LYS A 29 -9.47 -9.28 0.98
C LYS A 29 -8.90 -10.65 1.30
N ARG A 30 -9.60 -11.71 0.89
CA ARG A 30 -9.16 -13.09 1.11
C ARG A 30 -7.85 -13.38 0.37
N TYR A 31 -7.75 -13.03 -0.92
CA TYR A 31 -6.53 -13.23 -1.70
C TYR A 31 -5.33 -12.49 -1.09
N VAL A 32 -5.46 -11.19 -0.80
CA VAL A 32 -4.41 -10.40 -0.17
C VAL A 32 -4.00 -11.00 1.18
N SER A 33 -4.97 -11.47 1.98
CA SER A 33 -4.68 -12.12 3.26
C SER A 33 -3.89 -13.41 3.09
N GLU A 34 -4.21 -14.24 2.10
CA GLU A 34 -3.45 -15.47 1.79
C GLU A 34 -2.03 -15.15 1.31
N LEU A 35 -1.86 -14.16 0.42
CA LEU A 35 -0.53 -13.72 -0.03
C LEU A 35 0.32 -13.25 1.15
N ARG A 36 -0.27 -12.46 2.06
CA ARG A 36 0.42 -11.91 3.23
C ARG A 36 0.86 -12.95 4.27
N LYS A 37 0.35 -14.19 4.20
CA LYS A 37 0.87 -15.30 5.02
C LYS A 37 2.26 -15.74 4.59
N LEU A 38 2.66 -15.46 3.34
CA LEU A 38 4.00 -15.72 2.85
C LEU A 38 4.91 -14.58 3.30
N LYS A 39 5.89 -14.93 4.14
CA LYS A 39 6.80 -13.97 4.78
C LYS A 39 8.18 -14.00 4.13
N GLY A 40 8.79 -12.82 4.02
CA GLY A 40 10.13 -12.63 3.50
C GLY A 40 11.01 -11.90 4.51
N GLU A 41 12.29 -12.30 4.58
CA GLU A 41 13.29 -11.61 5.41
C GLU A 41 13.80 -10.32 4.76
N LYS A 42 13.57 -10.15 3.45
CA LYS A 42 14.07 -9.06 2.62
C LYS A 42 13.01 -8.63 1.62
N ILE A 43 13.15 -7.41 1.13
CA ILE A 43 12.37 -6.93 -0.02
C ILE A 43 13.04 -7.46 -1.28
N ALA A 44 12.41 -8.44 -1.92
CA ALA A 44 13.01 -9.20 -3.01
C ALA A 44 11.92 -9.80 -3.91
N ALA A 45 12.26 -10.10 -5.17
CA ALA A 45 11.41 -10.94 -6.02
C ALA A 45 11.33 -12.37 -5.45
N LEU A 46 10.39 -13.18 -5.97
CA LEU A 46 10.17 -14.56 -5.49
C LEU A 46 11.43 -15.44 -5.52
N ASN A 47 12.35 -15.19 -6.46
CA ASN A 47 13.63 -15.89 -6.57
C ASN A 47 14.75 -15.33 -5.67
N GLY A 48 14.43 -14.40 -4.76
CA GLY A 48 15.40 -13.67 -3.92
C GLY A 48 16.18 -12.57 -4.66
N GLY A 49 15.84 -12.30 -5.91
CA GLY A 49 16.50 -11.31 -6.76
C GLY A 49 15.92 -9.90 -6.62
N LYS A 50 16.25 -9.06 -7.61
CA LYS A 50 15.77 -7.68 -7.70
C LYS A 50 14.25 -7.63 -7.83
N VAL A 51 13.62 -6.70 -7.14
CA VAL A 51 12.23 -6.33 -7.37
C VAL A 51 12.13 -5.42 -8.59
N ARG A 52 11.02 -5.54 -9.32
CA ARG A 52 10.63 -4.62 -10.39
C ARG A 52 9.69 -3.57 -9.81
N VAL A 53 9.91 -2.30 -10.14
CA VAL A 53 9.09 -1.18 -9.69
C VAL A 53 8.84 -0.25 -10.87
N LEU A 54 7.57 0.01 -11.19
CA LEU A 54 7.22 1.06 -12.15
C LEU A 54 7.46 2.43 -11.51
N SER A 55 8.24 3.24 -12.21
CA SER A 55 8.58 4.61 -11.83
C SER A 55 7.53 5.62 -12.32
N GLY A 56 7.78 6.92 -12.10
CA GLY A 56 7.01 7.99 -12.75
C GLY A 56 7.24 8.11 -14.27
N SER A 57 8.27 7.44 -14.80
CA SER A 57 8.52 7.27 -16.24
C SER A 57 7.96 5.91 -16.71
N PRO A 58 7.76 5.69 -18.02
CA PRO A 58 7.30 4.40 -18.55
C PRO A 58 8.29 3.24 -18.32
N ASP A 59 9.46 3.52 -17.72
CA ASP A 59 10.50 2.53 -17.53
C ASP A 59 10.31 1.75 -16.22
N VAL A 60 10.36 0.43 -16.35
CA VAL A 60 10.50 -0.49 -15.22
C VAL A 60 11.91 -0.37 -14.65
N GLN A 61 12.00 -0.11 -13.35
CA GLN A 61 13.25 -0.09 -12.60
C GLN A 61 13.43 -1.37 -11.82
N GLU A 62 14.66 -1.89 -11.77
CA GLU A 62 15.00 -3.07 -11.00
C GLU A 62 15.96 -2.72 -9.86
N GLY A 63 15.60 -3.11 -8.63
CA GLY A 63 16.37 -2.78 -7.43
C GLY A 63 16.41 -3.91 -6.42
N GLY A 64 17.40 -3.87 -5.51
CA GLY A 64 17.49 -4.81 -4.40
C GLY A 64 18.27 -6.10 -4.70
N PRO A 65 18.06 -7.18 -3.93
CA PRO A 65 17.16 -7.25 -2.77
C PRO A 65 17.55 -6.25 -1.66
N PHE A 66 16.58 -5.80 -0.88
CA PHE A 66 16.80 -4.84 0.21
C PHE A 66 16.60 -5.50 1.58
N GLU A 67 17.57 -5.29 2.46
CA GLU A 67 17.56 -5.84 3.83
C GLU A 67 16.63 -5.09 4.78
N SER A 68 16.17 -3.90 4.40
CA SER A 68 15.31 -3.06 5.24
C SER A 68 14.47 -2.09 4.40
N ARG A 69 13.35 -1.63 4.96
CA ARG A 69 12.49 -0.61 4.36
C ARG A 69 13.23 0.70 4.12
N GLU A 70 14.20 1.08 4.95
CA GLU A 70 14.97 2.31 4.75
C GLU A 70 15.76 2.27 3.43
N LYS A 71 16.43 1.15 3.13
CA LYS A 71 17.16 0.98 1.87
C LYS A 71 16.22 0.97 0.67
N PHE A 72 15.05 0.39 0.83
CA PHE A 72 14.03 0.40 -0.21
C PHE A 72 13.48 1.81 -0.45
N ASN A 73 13.19 2.58 0.60
CA ASN A 73 12.73 3.97 0.49
C ASN A 73 13.78 4.85 -0.22
N GLN A 74 15.07 4.70 0.10
CA GLN A 74 16.15 5.39 -0.62
C GLN A 74 16.17 5.05 -2.11
N PHE A 75 15.91 3.78 -2.47
CA PHE A 75 15.79 3.39 -3.86
C PHE A 75 14.57 4.04 -4.53
N LEU A 76 13.42 4.06 -3.87
CA LEU A 76 12.19 4.67 -4.39
C LEU A 76 12.35 6.17 -4.62
N GLU A 77 12.99 6.88 -3.69
CA GLU A 77 13.37 8.29 -3.84
C GLU A 77 14.27 8.50 -5.06
N LEU A 78 15.28 7.65 -5.26
CA LEU A 78 16.20 7.73 -6.39
C LEU A 78 15.48 7.55 -7.74
N ILE A 79 14.50 6.67 -7.81
CA ILE A 79 13.73 6.42 -9.04
C ILE A 79 12.47 7.30 -9.18
N GLY A 80 12.30 8.29 -8.30
CA GLY A 80 11.18 9.23 -8.35
C GLY A 80 9.81 8.58 -8.12
N VAL A 81 9.75 7.45 -7.41
CA VAL A 81 8.49 6.85 -6.98
C VAL A 81 8.10 7.47 -5.66
N ASP A 82 7.11 8.36 -5.70
CA ASP A 82 6.49 8.84 -4.48
C ASP A 82 5.67 7.71 -3.85
N THR A 83 6.21 7.13 -2.77
CA THR A 83 5.52 6.15 -1.92
C THR A 83 5.16 6.74 -0.57
N MET A 84 5.55 7.99 -0.29
CA MET A 84 5.21 8.67 0.95
C MET A 84 3.87 9.40 0.74
N LEU A 85 2.79 8.76 1.21
CA LEU A 85 1.51 9.38 1.58
C LEU A 85 0.51 9.71 0.45
N HIS A 86 -0.27 8.70 0.04
CA HIS A 86 -1.74 8.86 -0.10
C HIS A 86 -2.51 8.33 1.12
N ALA A 87 -1.80 7.89 2.17
CA ALA A 87 -2.41 7.31 3.38
C ALA A 87 -2.89 8.36 4.39
N SER A 88 -2.23 9.52 4.46
CA SER A 88 -2.41 10.52 5.53
C SER A 88 -2.74 11.93 5.06
N GLN A 89 -3.11 12.12 3.78
CA GLN A 89 -3.66 13.41 3.32
C GLN A 89 -5.19 13.48 3.42
N ASP A 90 -5.85 12.41 3.87
CA ASP A 90 -7.32 12.34 3.89
C ASP A 90 -7.94 12.94 5.18
N ASP A 91 -7.15 13.51 6.11
CA ASP A 91 -7.66 14.06 7.38
C ASP A 91 -7.91 15.59 7.37
N ASN A 92 -7.86 16.26 6.22
CA ASN A 92 -8.16 17.70 6.14
C ASN A 92 -9.36 18.02 5.25
N SER A 93 -10.55 17.67 5.72
CA SER A 93 -11.76 18.44 5.40
C SER A 93 -12.78 18.37 6.53
N ASP A 94 -12.62 19.21 7.56
CA ASP A 94 -13.74 19.69 8.38
C ASP A 94 -13.38 21.02 9.11
N THR A 95 -13.61 22.12 8.40
CA THR A 95 -14.27 23.38 8.80
C THR A 95 -14.32 23.81 10.30
N MET A 96 -13.48 24.83 10.65
CA MET A 96 -13.77 26.10 11.40
C MET A 96 -13.85 26.13 12.96
N PRO A 97 -13.80 27.31 13.64
CA PRO A 97 -12.89 28.48 13.57
C PRO A 97 -12.41 29.02 14.97
N HIS A 98 -11.52 30.01 14.94
CA HIS A 98 -11.26 31.07 15.96
C HIS A 98 -10.45 30.79 17.26
N ALA A 99 -9.30 31.50 17.37
CA ALA A 99 -8.97 32.54 18.36
C ALA A 99 -7.59 32.40 19.08
N SER A 100 -6.76 33.46 18.89
CA SER A 100 -5.68 34.03 19.74
C SER A 100 -4.56 33.10 20.23
N GLN A 101 -3.31 33.28 19.76
CA GLN A 101 -2.28 34.19 20.32
C GLN A 101 -1.96 33.88 21.80
N ASP A 102 -0.72 33.44 22.08
CA ASP A 102 0.27 34.17 22.88
C ASP A 102 1.55 33.32 23.09
N ASP A 103 2.69 33.88 22.67
CA ASP A 103 4.05 33.37 22.83
C ASP A 103 4.48 33.24 24.31
N ASN A 104 5.21 32.17 24.71
CA ASN A 104 6.60 32.26 25.21
C ASN A 104 7.25 30.95 25.74
N SER A 105 8.52 30.77 25.35
CA SER A 105 9.68 30.37 26.17
C SER A 105 9.91 28.90 26.64
N SER A 106 10.94 28.32 26.00
CA SER A 106 12.16 27.71 26.59
C SER A 106 12.24 26.20 26.93
N SER A 107 13.14 25.56 26.16
CA SER A 107 14.19 24.58 26.54
C SER A 107 13.85 23.40 27.46
N SER A 108 13.89 22.19 26.91
CA SER A 108 14.79 21.13 27.42
C SER A 108 14.81 19.94 26.45
N GLY A 109 16.02 19.49 26.13
CA GLY A 109 16.25 18.30 25.33
C GLY A 109 15.78 17.02 26.02
N TYR A 110 15.54 15.99 25.20
CA TYR A 110 15.54 14.61 25.62
C TYR A 110 16.25 13.76 24.58
N SER A 111 17.41 13.25 24.98
CA SER A 111 18.01 12.04 24.46
C SER A 111 17.38 10.89 25.23
N SER A 112 16.71 9.96 24.54
CA SER A 112 16.21 8.73 25.15
C SER A 112 16.78 7.55 24.38
N LYS A 113 17.78 6.94 25.01
CA LYS A 113 18.26 5.60 24.72
C LYS A 113 17.21 4.61 25.23
N ASP A 114 16.46 4.00 24.32
CA ASP A 114 15.69 2.79 24.58
C ASP A 114 16.35 1.65 23.76
N GLU A 115 17.45 1.11 24.28
CA GLU A 115 18.29 0.08 23.62
C GLU A 115 17.93 -1.37 24.01
N ASP A 116 16.75 -1.64 24.57
CA ASP A 116 16.41 -3.01 25.05
C ASP A 116 15.02 -3.55 24.62
N ALA A 117 14.34 -2.89 23.67
CA ALA A 117 13.27 -3.58 22.94
C ALA A 117 13.93 -4.56 21.95
N PRO A 118 13.52 -5.84 21.88
CA PRO A 118 13.91 -6.66 20.74
C PRO A 118 13.44 -5.91 19.51
N GLN A 119 14.39 -5.41 18.71
CA GLN A 119 14.11 -4.87 17.39
C GLN A 119 13.57 -6.04 16.59
N GLY A 120 12.24 -6.22 16.65
CA GLY A 120 11.54 -7.23 15.87
C GLY A 120 12.00 -7.03 14.43
N ARG A 121 12.57 -8.08 13.83
CA ARG A 121 12.99 -8.01 12.44
C ARG A 121 11.80 -7.51 11.63
N GLU A 122 12.02 -6.47 10.83
CA GLU A 122 11.00 -5.96 9.94
C GLU A 122 10.55 -7.11 9.03
N GLU A 123 9.27 -7.44 9.09
CA GLU A 123 8.71 -8.59 8.39
C GLU A 123 8.08 -8.11 7.07
N PHE A 124 8.53 -8.68 5.95
CA PHE A 124 7.96 -8.39 4.63
C PHE A 124 6.94 -9.45 4.25
N VAL A 125 5.93 -9.03 3.50
CA VAL A 125 4.83 -9.88 3.05
C VAL A 125 4.83 -10.01 1.55
N PHE A 126 4.46 -11.18 1.04
CA PHE A 126 4.31 -11.35 -0.39
C PHE A 126 3.13 -10.51 -0.90
N SER A 127 3.38 -9.76 -1.95
CA SER A 127 2.45 -8.87 -2.63
C SER A 127 2.47 -9.18 -4.12
N HIS A 128 1.32 -9.04 -4.77
CA HIS A 128 1.20 -9.07 -6.23
C HIS A 128 1.86 -7.83 -6.84
N GLY A 129 1.71 -6.67 -6.19
CA GLY A 129 2.34 -5.42 -6.59
C GLY A 129 1.67 -4.68 -7.76
N ASP A 130 0.56 -5.22 -8.29
CA ASP A 130 -0.19 -4.65 -9.42
C ASP A 130 -1.67 -5.10 -9.44
N ILE A 131 -2.34 -5.15 -8.27
CA ILE A 131 -3.79 -5.43 -8.18
C ILE A 131 -4.57 -4.22 -8.73
N LEU A 132 -4.66 -4.16 -10.05
CA LEU A 132 -5.40 -3.15 -10.80
C LEU A 132 -6.53 -3.81 -11.59
N PRO A 133 -7.62 -3.08 -11.94
CA PRO A 133 -8.77 -3.67 -12.61
C PRO A 133 -8.42 -4.45 -13.88
N ARG A 134 -7.41 -4.01 -14.64
CA ARG A 134 -6.93 -4.72 -15.84
C ARG A 134 -6.31 -6.10 -15.58
N ASN A 135 -5.91 -6.37 -14.33
CA ASN A 135 -5.21 -7.60 -13.91
C ASN A 135 -6.11 -8.54 -13.08
N ILE A 136 -7.41 -8.25 -13.00
CA ILE A 136 -8.39 -9.03 -12.24
C ILE A 136 -9.43 -9.55 -13.22
N LEU A 137 -9.59 -10.88 -13.28
CA LEU A 137 -10.69 -11.50 -14.01
C LEU A 137 -11.85 -11.81 -13.06
N VAL A 138 -13.07 -11.54 -13.51
CA VAL A 138 -14.29 -11.73 -12.72
C VAL A 138 -15.38 -12.46 -13.50
N ASP A 139 -16.26 -13.14 -12.78
CA ASP A 139 -17.52 -13.65 -13.33
C ASP A 139 -18.65 -12.61 -13.24
N ASP A 140 -19.83 -12.97 -13.76
CA ASP A 140 -21.01 -12.10 -13.77
C ASP A 140 -21.58 -11.79 -12.38
N GLN A 141 -21.17 -12.52 -11.34
CA GLN A 141 -21.53 -12.27 -9.94
C GLN A 141 -20.51 -11.37 -9.21
N GLY A 142 -19.43 -10.98 -9.90
CA GLY A 142 -18.34 -10.19 -9.32
C GLY A 142 -17.33 -11.00 -8.51
N LYS A 143 -17.36 -12.33 -8.63
CA LYS A 143 -16.37 -13.20 -8.00
C LYS A 143 -15.07 -13.15 -8.79
N VAL A 144 -13.94 -13.10 -8.10
CA VAL A 144 -12.63 -13.13 -8.76
C VAL A 144 -12.32 -14.55 -9.24
N THR A 145 -12.14 -14.70 -10.55
CA THR A 145 -11.77 -15.98 -11.19
C THR A 145 -10.27 -16.14 -11.35
N ALA A 146 -9.53 -15.04 -11.56
CA ALA A 146 -8.07 -15.02 -11.57
C ALA A 146 -7.48 -13.64 -11.24
N LEU A 147 -6.26 -13.68 -10.70
CA LEU A 147 -5.32 -12.56 -10.70
C LEU A 147 -4.21 -12.88 -11.70
N VAL A 148 -3.93 -11.94 -12.60
CA VAL A 148 -2.94 -12.10 -13.68
C VAL A 148 -1.89 -11.01 -13.61
N ASP A 149 -0.83 -11.16 -14.41
CA ASP A 149 0.28 -10.21 -14.49
C ASP A 149 1.09 -10.06 -13.19
N TRP A 150 1.78 -11.16 -12.83
CA TRP A 150 2.59 -11.27 -11.61
C TRP A 150 4.00 -10.67 -11.76
N GLU A 151 4.27 -9.85 -12.78
CA GLU A 151 5.63 -9.40 -13.09
C GLU A 151 6.24 -8.49 -12.01
N PHE A 152 5.40 -7.86 -11.18
CA PHE A 152 5.80 -7.00 -10.05
C PHE A 152 5.71 -7.70 -8.69
N ALA A 153 5.43 -9.01 -8.68
CA ALA A 153 5.24 -9.76 -7.45
C ALA A 153 6.54 -9.97 -6.69
N GLY A 154 6.46 -9.90 -5.37
CA GLY A 154 7.62 -10.02 -4.49
C GLY A 154 7.28 -9.81 -3.03
N TYR A 155 8.30 -9.87 -2.18
CA TYR A 155 8.19 -9.54 -0.77
C TYR A 155 8.38 -8.04 -0.58
N PHE A 156 7.44 -7.39 0.09
CA PHE A 156 7.42 -5.94 0.29
C PHE A 156 6.87 -5.56 1.67
N PRO A 157 7.02 -4.29 2.10
CA PRO A 157 6.28 -3.78 3.26
C PRO A 157 4.77 -3.93 3.07
N ILE A 158 4.04 -4.12 4.17
CA ILE A 158 2.59 -4.44 4.16
C ILE A 158 1.70 -3.39 3.46
N TYR A 159 2.13 -2.13 3.42
CA TYR A 159 1.43 -1.05 2.73
C TYR A 159 1.59 -1.09 1.19
N TRP A 160 2.55 -1.86 0.67
CA TRP A 160 2.99 -1.78 -0.72
C TRP A 160 1.87 -2.06 -1.72
N GLU A 161 1.13 -3.15 -1.53
CA GLU A 161 0.01 -3.53 -2.42
C GLU A 161 -1.00 -2.39 -2.58
N TYR A 162 -1.45 -1.81 -1.47
CA TYR A 162 -2.36 -0.66 -1.51
C TYR A 162 -1.71 0.57 -2.17
N SER A 163 -0.46 0.88 -1.84
CA SER A 163 0.25 2.02 -2.42
C SER A 163 0.38 1.93 -3.94
N ARG A 164 0.54 0.72 -4.48
CA ARG A 164 0.59 0.48 -5.93
C ARG A 164 -0.81 0.56 -6.54
N ALA A 165 -1.77 -0.13 -5.96
CA ALA A 165 -3.11 -0.25 -6.50
C ALA A 165 -3.91 1.07 -6.48
N SER A 166 -3.67 1.95 -5.48
CA SER A 166 -4.42 3.20 -5.30
C SER A 166 -4.09 4.33 -6.29
N ARG A 167 -3.18 4.11 -7.23
CA ARG A 167 -2.71 5.13 -8.20
C ARG A 167 -3.55 5.20 -9.48
N GLU A 168 -4.48 4.26 -9.68
CA GLU A 168 -5.17 4.10 -10.97
C GLU A 168 -6.28 5.13 -11.19
N SER A 169 -7.31 5.11 -10.35
CA SER A 169 -8.44 6.03 -10.43
C SER A 169 -8.97 6.36 -9.03
N LYS A 170 -9.67 7.48 -8.91
CA LYS A 170 -10.28 7.87 -7.63
C LYS A 170 -11.29 6.84 -7.14
N ASP A 171 -12.15 6.33 -8.03
CA ASP A 171 -13.18 5.34 -7.66
C ASP A 171 -12.55 4.02 -7.20
N TRP A 172 -11.50 3.57 -7.90
CA TRP A 172 -10.76 2.38 -7.49
C TRP A 172 -10.06 2.58 -6.14
N LYS A 173 -9.42 3.73 -5.93
CA LYS A 173 -8.81 4.09 -4.65
C LYS A 173 -9.83 4.09 -3.51
N ASP A 174 -10.99 4.71 -3.72
CA ASP A 174 -12.07 4.77 -2.71
C ASP A 174 -12.59 3.37 -2.40
N PHE A 175 -12.78 2.53 -3.43
CA PHE A 175 -13.16 1.12 -3.26
C PHE A 175 -12.14 0.36 -2.42
N LEU A 176 -10.85 0.47 -2.75
CA LEU A 176 -9.78 -0.20 -2.01
C LEU A 176 -9.73 0.26 -0.56
N LEU A 177 -9.81 1.56 -0.30
CA LEU A 177 -9.77 2.13 1.06
C LEU A 177 -10.96 1.67 1.91
N LEU A 178 -12.16 1.73 1.36
CA LEU A 178 -13.38 1.41 2.10
C LEU A 178 -13.55 -0.09 2.30
N TRP A 179 -13.21 -0.89 1.27
CA TRP A 179 -13.66 -2.27 1.20
C TRP A 179 -12.55 -3.31 1.20
N VAL A 180 -11.30 -3.00 0.87
CA VAL A 180 -10.22 -4.00 0.77
C VAL A 180 -9.14 -3.80 1.83
N PHE A 181 -8.70 -2.57 2.03
CA PHE A 181 -7.63 -2.18 2.96
C PHE A 181 -8.11 -1.15 4.01
N PRO A 182 -9.14 -1.47 4.81
CA PRO A 182 -9.69 -0.50 5.76
C PRO A 182 -8.76 -0.23 6.95
N ASP A 183 -7.85 -1.14 7.29
CA ASP A 183 -6.98 -0.99 8.45
C ASP A 183 -5.61 -0.41 8.09
N LYS A 184 -5.51 0.92 8.19
CA LYS A 184 -4.25 1.64 7.95
C LYS A 184 -3.24 1.51 9.10
N ARG A 185 -3.64 1.00 10.27
CA ARG A 185 -2.75 0.89 11.45
C ARG A 185 -1.62 -0.10 11.21
N GLU A 186 -1.85 -1.08 10.34
CA GLU A 186 -0.86 -2.08 9.97
C GLU A 186 0.29 -1.51 9.11
N TRP A 187 0.13 -0.32 8.53
CA TRP A 187 1.09 0.21 7.54
C TRP A 187 2.39 0.73 8.17
N GLY A 188 2.50 0.68 9.50
CA GLY A 188 3.72 1.08 10.21
C GLY A 188 3.94 2.59 10.21
N TYR A 189 2.89 3.37 10.00
CA TYR A 189 2.88 4.79 10.35
C TYR A 189 2.73 4.90 11.86
N THR A 190 3.81 5.20 12.57
CA THR A 190 3.66 5.90 13.84
C THR A 190 2.99 7.21 13.51
N GLU A 191 1.88 7.56 14.16
CA GLU A 191 1.39 8.93 14.18
C GLU A 191 2.61 9.84 14.35
N THR A 192 2.96 10.59 13.31
CA THR A 192 3.66 11.85 13.54
C THR A 192 2.65 12.59 14.39
N LYS A 193 2.79 12.51 15.72
CA LYS A 193 2.13 13.44 16.62
C LYS A 193 2.48 14.78 16.00
N SER A 194 1.47 15.41 15.41
CA SER A 194 1.39 16.85 15.37
C SER A 194 1.57 17.26 16.82
N LEU A 195 2.83 17.41 17.22
CA LEU A 195 3.19 18.11 18.42
C LEU A 195 2.67 19.51 18.10
N ASN A 196 1.41 19.72 18.49
CA ASN A 196 0.90 21.01 18.87
C ASN A 196 1.81 21.48 19.99
N ILE A 197 3.00 21.96 19.59
CA ILE A 197 3.79 22.89 20.35
C ILE A 197 2.88 24.11 20.40
N ARG A 198 2.04 24.14 21.43
CA ARG A 198 1.42 25.35 21.91
C ARG A 198 2.59 26.25 22.28
N SER A 199 3.02 27.07 21.33
CA SER A 199 3.80 28.26 21.61
C SER A 199 2.85 29.39 21.93
#